data_AF-A0A3M1FGY8-F1
#
_entry.id   AF-A0A3M1FGY8-F1
#
_cell.length_a   1.000
_cell.length_b   1.000
_cell.length_c   1.000
_cell.angle_alpha   90.00
_cell.angle_beta   90.00
_cell.angle_gamma   90.00
#
_symmetry.space_group_name_H-M   'P 1'
#
loop_
_entity.id
_entity.type
_entity.pdbx_description
1 polymer ?
#
loop_
_entity_poly.entity_id
_entity_poly.type
_entity_poly.pdbx_seq_one_letter_code
_entity_poly.pdbx_strand_id
1 'polypeptide(L)'
;MSIILGINAYHGDASACLLKDGRLIAAAEEERFRRVKHWAGFPTEAIRYCLKEAGLDLSDVDHVAVNRDPKANLGRKIAFTIKKRPDLRLILDRLKNAKEWATIEEELAKSFPRGSFRGQVHHVEHHLAHLASAFYVSPYEKATVVSVDGFGDFASAAWGVGRGTEIEVEEKVYFPHSLGIFYQALTQYLGFPNYGDEYKVMGLAPYGEPKFMKEMRQIVPLQEDGSFRLDMRFFRHGKEKVDYEWDGGAPKVGRLFTPELEALLGPAREKGEELTQRHKDIARSVQ
;
A
#
# COMPACT_ATOMS: atom_id res chain seq x y z
N MET A 1 -19.29 -23.37 -12.03
CA MET A 1 -17.84 -23.14 -11.98
C MET A 1 -17.66 -21.65 -12.00
N SER A 2 -16.95 -21.07 -11.03
CA SER A 2 -16.67 -19.64 -10.96
C SER A 2 -15.16 -19.42 -11.02
N ILE A 3 -14.71 -18.64 -11.99
CA ILE A 3 -13.32 -18.26 -12.20
C ILE A 3 -13.14 -16.78 -11.86
N ILE A 4 -12.28 -16.51 -10.87
CA ILE A 4 -12.02 -15.16 -10.37
C ILE A 4 -10.53 -14.85 -10.55
N LEU A 5 -10.24 -13.77 -11.27
CA LEU A 5 -8.89 -13.21 -11.41
C LEU A 5 -8.74 -12.00 -10.48
N GLY A 6 -7.92 -12.12 -9.43
CA GLY A 6 -7.53 -11.01 -8.58
C GLY A 6 -6.35 -10.25 -9.17
N ILE A 7 -6.40 -8.92 -9.16
CA ILE A 7 -5.39 -8.02 -9.73
C ILE A 7 -5.02 -6.94 -8.71
N ASN A 8 -3.71 -6.77 -8.47
CA ASN A 8 -3.13 -5.57 -7.87
C ASN A 8 -2.31 -4.85 -8.95
N ALA A 9 -2.56 -3.58 -9.20
CA ALA A 9 -1.94 -2.82 -10.30
C ALA A 9 -1.85 -1.32 -9.98
N TYR A 10 -0.94 -0.62 -10.67
CA TYR A 10 -0.75 0.84 -10.57
C TYR A 10 -0.35 1.34 -9.16
N HIS A 11 0.29 0.45 -8.42
CA HIS A 11 0.98 0.66 -7.15
C HIS A 11 2.14 -0.34 -7.11
N GLY A 12 3.16 -0.07 -6.29
CA GLY A 12 4.19 -1.06 -6.02
C GLY A 12 3.60 -2.44 -5.68
N ASP A 13 4.31 -3.48 -6.11
CA ASP A 13 3.96 -4.90 -5.90
C ASP A 13 2.78 -5.39 -6.74
N ALA A 14 2.68 -4.93 -7.99
CA ALA A 14 1.66 -5.43 -8.90
C ALA A 14 1.73 -6.95 -9.08
N SER A 15 0.57 -7.60 -9.03
CA SER A 15 0.45 -9.04 -8.90
C SER A 15 -0.88 -9.53 -9.43
N ALA A 16 -0.98 -10.84 -9.69
CA ALA A 16 -2.23 -11.49 -10.01
C ALA A 16 -2.40 -12.81 -9.25
N CYS A 17 -3.65 -13.18 -8.97
CA CYS A 17 -4.01 -14.51 -8.49
C CYS A 17 -5.27 -15.01 -9.19
N LEU A 18 -5.43 -16.33 -9.30
CA LEU A 18 -6.61 -16.95 -9.90
C LEU A 18 -7.22 -17.96 -8.94
N LEU A 19 -8.51 -17.78 -8.67
CA LEU A 19 -9.33 -18.68 -7.90
C LEU A 19 -10.32 -19.42 -8.80
N LYS A 20 -10.51 -20.70 -8.52
CA LYS A 20 -11.51 -21.55 -9.15
C LYS A 20 -12.35 -22.21 -8.07
N ASP A 21 -13.64 -21.88 -8.04
CA ASP A 21 -14.60 -22.39 -7.06
C ASP A 21 -14.09 -22.25 -5.60
N GLY A 22 -13.55 -21.07 -5.27
CA GLY A 22 -13.03 -20.74 -3.94
C GLY A 22 -11.63 -21.29 -3.64
N ARG A 23 -11.00 -22.04 -4.55
CA ARG A 23 -9.64 -22.56 -4.40
C ARG A 23 -8.63 -21.72 -5.15
N LEU A 24 -7.54 -21.34 -4.48
CA LEU A 24 -6.41 -20.68 -5.12
C LEU A 24 -5.69 -21.67 -6.06
N ILE A 25 -5.62 -21.34 -7.34
CA ILE A 25 -4.94 -22.15 -8.37
C ILE A 25 -3.51 -21.65 -8.57
N ALA A 26 -3.34 -20.34 -8.70
CA ALA A 26 -2.04 -19.70 -8.89
C ALA A 26 -2.04 -18.27 -8.32
N ALA A 27 -0.88 -17.80 -7.89
CA ALA A 27 -0.63 -16.41 -7.52
C ALA A 27 0.83 -16.07 -7.83
N ALA A 28 1.08 -14.88 -8.39
CA ALA A 28 2.42 -14.41 -8.67
C ALA A 28 2.52 -12.88 -8.67
N GLU A 29 3.67 -12.38 -8.24
CA GLU A 29 4.05 -10.97 -8.36
C GLU A 29 4.75 -10.72 -9.70
N GLU A 30 4.42 -9.60 -10.35
CA GLU A 30 4.94 -9.26 -11.67
C GLU A 30 6.47 -9.05 -11.68
N GLU A 31 7.03 -8.58 -10.56
CA GLU A 31 8.48 -8.37 -10.42
C GLU A 31 9.30 -9.66 -10.64
N ARG A 32 8.70 -10.83 -10.39
CA ARG A 32 9.35 -12.14 -10.58
C ARG A 32 9.66 -12.38 -12.06
N PHE A 33 8.76 -11.96 -12.95
CA PHE A 33 8.88 -12.11 -14.40
C PHE A 33 9.64 -10.94 -15.02
N ARG A 34 9.29 -9.70 -14.67
CA ARG A 34 9.90 -8.50 -15.26
C ARG A 34 11.31 -8.21 -14.75
N ARG A 35 11.69 -8.80 -13.61
CA ARG A 35 12.98 -8.56 -12.94
C ARG A 35 13.18 -7.09 -12.54
N VAL A 36 12.07 -6.35 -12.40
CA VAL A 36 12.02 -4.97 -11.90
C VAL A 36 11.38 -5.01 -10.53
N LYS A 37 12.16 -4.69 -9.49
CA LYS A 37 11.72 -4.74 -8.10
C LYS A 37 10.49 -3.84 -7.89
N HIS A 38 9.50 -4.34 -7.17
CA HIS A 38 8.25 -3.66 -6.82
C HIS A 38 7.49 -3.10 -8.04
N TRP A 39 7.52 -3.82 -9.18
CA TRP A 39 6.90 -3.37 -10.43
C TRP A 39 5.52 -2.73 -10.18
N ALA A 40 5.38 -1.46 -10.57
CA ALA A 40 4.20 -0.66 -10.27
C ALA A 40 3.20 -0.52 -11.43
N GLY A 41 3.43 -1.23 -12.54
CA GLY A 41 2.55 -1.20 -13.71
C GLY A 41 1.44 -2.24 -13.66
N PHE A 42 0.90 -2.58 -14.83
CA PHE A 42 -0.09 -3.64 -14.97
C PHE A 42 0.58 -5.04 -14.95
N PRO A 43 0.02 -6.06 -14.25
CA PRO A 43 0.67 -7.34 -14.02
C PRO A 43 0.42 -8.36 -15.16
N THR A 44 0.82 -8.04 -16.38
CA THR A 44 0.52 -8.86 -17.57
C THR A 44 1.13 -10.26 -17.53
N GLU A 45 2.37 -10.40 -17.03
CA GLU A 45 3.06 -11.70 -16.97
C GLU A 45 2.46 -12.59 -15.88
N ALA A 46 2.14 -12.03 -14.71
CA ALA A 46 1.47 -12.73 -13.63
C ALA A 46 0.06 -13.19 -14.03
N ILE A 47 -0.72 -12.36 -14.74
CA ILE A 47 -2.02 -12.77 -15.28
C ILE A 47 -1.85 -13.95 -16.25
N ARG A 48 -0.90 -13.84 -17.19
CA ARG A 48 -0.61 -14.91 -18.16
C ARG A 48 -0.20 -16.21 -17.47
N TYR A 49 0.64 -16.12 -16.44
CA TYR A 49 1.05 -17.25 -15.63
C TYR A 49 -0.17 -17.91 -14.96
N CYS A 50 -1.02 -17.13 -14.28
CA CYS A 50 -2.18 -17.67 -13.58
C CYS A 50 -3.19 -18.36 -14.53
N LEU A 51 -3.45 -17.76 -15.69
CA LEU A 51 -4.30 -18.36 -16.73
C LEU A 51 -3.71 -19.67 -17.26
N LYS A 52 -2.40 -19.68 -17.53
CA LYS A 52 -1.68 -20.87 -18.00
C LYS A 52 -1.72 -22.02 -17.00
N GLU A 53 -1.46 -21.77 -15.72
CA GLU A 53 -1.51 -22.79 -14.67
C GLU A 53 -2.92 -23.38 -14.51
N ALA A 54 -3.96 -22.59 -14.79
CA ALA A 54 -5.34 -23.06 -14.77
C ALA A 54 -5.77 -23.76 -16.07
N GLY A 55 -4.98 -23.68 -17.15
CA GLY A 55 -5.36 -24.15 -18.48
C GLY A 55 -6.54 -23.38 -19.07
N LEU A 56 -6.64 -22.08 -18.77
CA LEU A 56 -7.75 -21.21 -19.15
C LEU A 56 -7.27 -20.05 -20.02
N ASP A 57 -8.18 -19.51 -20.83
CA ASP A 57 -8.02 -18.23 -21.51
C ASP A 57 -8.73 -17.12 -20.73
N LEU A 58 -8.40 -15.85 -21.03
CA LEU A 58 -9.03 -14.70 -20.38
C LEU A 58 -10.56 -14.65 -20.59
N SER A 59 -11.05 -15.24 -21.68
CA SER A 59 -12.50 -15.36 -21.96
C SER A 59 -13.23 -16.31 -21.01
N ASP A 60 -12.51 -17.19 -20.31
CA ASP A 60 -13.07 -18.11 -19.32
C ASP A 60 -13.20 -17.48 -17.92
N VAL A 61 -12.71 -16.26 -17.73
CA VAL A 61 -12.77 -15.54 -16.46
C VAL A 61 -14.14 -14.90 -16.29
N ASP A 62 -14.87 -15.30 -15.25
CA ASP A 62 -16.20 -14.76 -14.92
C ASP A 62 -16.11 -13.41 -14.20
N HIS A 63 -15.10 -13.26 -13.34
CA HIS A 63 -14.91 -12.09 -12.50
C HIS A 63 -13.47 -11.64 -12.43
N VAL A 64 -13.24 -10.33 -12.47
CA VAL A 64 -11.96 -9.71 -12.16
C VAL A 64 -12.15 -8.87 -10.90
N ALA A 65 -11.35 -9.09 -9.86
CA ALA A 65 -11.38 -8.32 -8.63
C ALA A 65 -10.11 -7.46 -8.52
N VAL A 66 -10.28 -6.16 -8.27
CA VAL A 66 -9.18 -5.19 -8.18
C VAL A 66 -9.20 -4.54 -6.81
N ASN A 67 -8.06 -4.54 -6.11
CA ASN A 67 -7.92 -4.08 -4.72
C ASN A 67 -7.86 -2.54 -4.56
N ARG A 68 -8.74 -1.84 -5.29
CA ARG A 68 -8.89 -0.39 -5.25
C ARG A 68 -10.34 -0.01 -5.51
N ASP A 69 -10.96 0.70 -4.57
CA ASP A 69 -12.27 1.33 -4.75
C ASP A 69 -12.16 2.87 -4.78
N PRO A 70 -12.30 3.51 -5.96
CA PRO A 70 -12.30 4.96 -6.07
C PRO A 70 -13.34 5.65 -5.18
N LYS A 71 -14.47 5.00 -4.91
CA LYS A 71 -15.61 5.54 -4.13
C LYS A 71 -15.44 5.37 -2.63
N ALA A 72 -14.56 4.47 -2.18
CA ALA A 72 -14.29 4.26 -0.76
C ALA A 72 -13.85 5.57 -0.09
N ASN A 73 -14.40 5.84 1.09
CA ASN A 73 -14.08 6.99 1.94
C ASN A 73 -14.23 8.38 1.26
N LEU A 74 -15.07 8.51 0.22
CA LEU A 74 -15.21 9.72 -0.59
C LEU A 74 -15.54 10.98 0.22
N GLY A 75 -16.45 10.89 1.19
CA GLY A 75 -16.80 12.02 2.07
C GLY A 75 -15.60 12.55 2.85
N ARG A 76 -14.72 11.66 3.35
CA ARG A 76 -13.48 12.02 4.05
C ARG A 76 -12.45 12.63 3.10
N LYS A 77 -12.29 12.06 1.89
CA LYS A 77 -11.43 12.61 0.82
C LYS A 77 -11.84 14.06 0.50
N ILE A 78 -13.14 14.32 0.33
CA ILE A 78 -13.68 15.66 0.05
C ILE A 78 -13.43 16.60 1.24
N ALA A 79 -13.81 16.20 2.45
CA ALA A 79 -13.62 17.03 3.65
C ALA A 79 -12.15 17.41 3.88
N PHE A 80 -11.23 16.48 3.67
CA PHE A 80 -9.79 16.73 3.74
C PHE A 80 -9.33 17.73 2.67
N THR A 81 -9.79 17.55 1.43
CA THR A 81 -9.46 18.45 0.32
C THR A 81 -9.92 19.88 0.60
N ILE A 82 -11.16 20.06 1.08
CA ILE A 82 -11.70 21.38 1.46
C ILE A 82 -10.88 22.02 2.59
N LYS A 83 -10.56 21.26 3.64
CA LYS A 83 -9.76 21.75 4.78
C LYS A 83 -8.37 22.23 4.34
N LYS A 84 -7.82 21.65 3.28
CA LYS A 84 -6.53 22.02 2.70
C LYS A 84 -6.56 23.25 1.80
N ARG A 85 -7.74 23.83 1.51
CA ARG A 85 -7.94 24.96 0.58
C ARG A 85 -7.24 24.67 -0.76
N PRO A 86 -7.82 23.79 -1.59
CA PRO A 86 -7.15 23.28 -2.77
C PRO A 86 -6.88 24.42 -3.76
N ASP A 87 -5.69 24.44 -4.37
CA ASP A 87 -5.44 25.31 -5.51
C ASP A 87 -6.39 24.89 -6.65
N LEU A 88 -7.17 25.84 -7.17
CA LEU A 88 -8.10 25.63 -8.28
C LEU A 88 -7.39 25.07 -9.52
N ARG A 89 -6.11 25.37 -9.72
CA ARG A 89 -5.29 24.81 -10.81
C ARG A 89 -5.10 23.30 -10.67
N LEU A 90 -4.86 22.80 -9.45
CA LEU A 90 -4.70 21.37 -9.18
C LEU A 90 -5.98 20.57 -9.42
N ILE A 91 -7.16 21.18 -9.17
CA ILE A 91 -8.44 20.56 -9.48
C ILE A 91 -8.61 20.44 -11.00
N LEU A 92 -8.29 21.50 -11.74
CA LEU A 92 -8.34 21.51 -13.20
C LEU A 92 -7.37 20.50 -13.82
N ASP A 93 -6.15 20.38 -13.30
CA ASP A 93 -5.16 19.41 -13.77
C ASP A 93 -5.61 17.97 -13.47
N ARG A 94 -6.21 17.72 -12.30
CA ARG A 94 -6.79 16.40 -11.99
C ARG A 94 -7.96 16.03 -12.89
N LEU A 95 -8.83 16.99 -13.22
CA LEU A 95 -9.95 16.77 -14.14
C LEU A 95 -9.47 16.51 -15.57
N LYS A 96 -8.37 17.13 -16.00
CA LYS A 96 -7.73 16.85 -17.30
C LYS A 96 -7.08 15.46 -17.32
N ASN A 97 -6.37 15.07 -16.26
CA ASN A 97 -5.64 13.80 -16.19
C ASN A 97 -6.54 12.59 -15.84
N ALA A 98 -7.75 12.82 -15.33
CA ALA A 98 -8.73 11.76 -15.08
C ALA A 98 -9.14 11.00 -16.36
N LYS A 99 -8.89 11.59 -17.54
CA LYS A 99 -9.16 11.01 -18.86
C LYS A 99 -8.10 10.01 -19.35
N GLU A 100 -6.96 9.87 -18.68
CA GLU A 100 -5.80 9.13 -19.20
C GLU A 100 -5.64 7.71 -18.64
N TRP A 101 -6.44 7.30 -17.66
CA TRP A 101 -6.31 5.99 -17.05
C TRP A 101 -7.22 5.01 -17.77
N ALA A 102 -6.63 4.04 -18.48
CA ALA A 102 -7.37 2.93 -19.05
C ALA A 102 -8.14 2.22 -17.93
N THR A 103 -9.40 1.88 -18.20
CA THR A 103 -10.16 0.95 -17.37
C THR A 103 -9.46 -0.42 -17.34
N ILE A 104 -9.77 -1.24 -16.34
CA ILE A 104 -9.17 -2.57 -16.23
C ILE A 104 -9.57 -3.42 -17.44
N GLU A 105 -10.81 -3.25 -17.92
CA GLU A 105 -11.33 -3.85 -19.14
C GLU A 105 -10.54 -3.43 -20.38
N GLU A 106 -10.26 -2.12 -20.55
CA GLU A 106 -9.46 -1.61 -21.66
C GLU A 106 -8.02 -2.13 -21.60
N GLU A 107 -7.41 -2.16 -20.41
CA GLU A 107 -6.03 -2.64 -20.26
C GLU A 107 -5.93 -4.16 -20.50
N LEU A 108 -6.93 -4.92 -20.05
CA LEU A 108 -7.06 -6.35 -20.37
C LEU A 108 -7.24 -6.57 -21.88
N ALA A 109 -8.15 -5.83 -22.53
CA ALA A 109 -8.38 -5.94 -23.97
C ALA A 109 -7.13 -5.60 -24.79
N LYS A 110 -6.38 -4.57 -24.37
CA LYS A 110 -5.11 -4.17 -24.98
C LYS A 110 -4.01 -5.22 -24.78
N SER A 111 -3.91 -5.77 -23.57
CA SER A 111 -2.84 -6.72 -23.20
C SER A 111 -3.10 -8.15 -23.70
N PHE A 112 -4.37 -8.52 -23.92
CA PHE A 112 -4.80 -9.87 -24.29
C PHE A 112 -5.75 -9.85 -25.51
N PRO A 113 -5.28 -9.42 -26.70
CA PRO A 113 -6.14 -9.20 -27.87
C PRO A 113 -6.81 -10.47 -28.44
N ARG A 114 -6.29 -11.66 -28.11
CA ARG A 114 -6.82 -12.96 -28.55
C ARG A 114 -7.82 -13.60 -27.59
N GLY A 115 -8.01 -13.01 -26.40
CA GLY A 115 -8.94 -13.50 -25.38
C GLY A 115 -9.72 -12.34 -24.80
N SER A 116 -10.86 -11.99 -25.41
CA SER A 116 -11.68 -10.90 -24.91
C SER A 116 -12.31 -11.28 -23.57
N PHE A 117 -12.01 -10.53 -22.52
CA PHE A 117 -12.69 -10.63 -21.24
C PHE A 117 -14.19 -10.32 -21.42
N ARG A 118 -15.06 -11.19 -20.89
CA ARG A 118 -16.53 -11.05 -20.95
C ARG A 118 -17.19 -11.03 -19.58
N GLY A 119 -16.38 -11.14 -18.53
CA GLY A 119 -16.85 -11.17 -17.16
C GLY A 119 -17.14 -9.77 -16.60
N GLN A 120 -17.22 -9.69 -15.28
CA GLN A 120 -17.47 -8.46 -14.55
C GLN A 120 -16.24 -8.01 -13.76
N VAL A 121 -15.96 -6.71 -13.75
CA VAL A 121 -14.93 -6.12 -12.89
C VAL A 121 -15.54 -5.67 -11.58
N HIS A 122 -14.90 -6.04 -10.48
CA HIS A 122 -15.27 -5.70 -9.10
C HIS A 122 -14.15 -4.89 -8.46
N HIS A 123 -14.51 -3.71 -7.96
CA HIS A 123 -13.62 -2.87 -7.18
C HIS A 123 -13.80 -3.19 -5.69
N VAL A 124 -12.76 -3.75 -5.07
CA VAL A 124 -12.75 -4.11 -3.66
C VAL A 124 -11.89 -3.10 -2.92
N GLU A 125 -12.42 -2.55 -1.82
CA GLU A 125 -11.66 -1.61 -0.99
C GLU A 125 -10.33 -2.24 -0.55
N HIS A 126 -9.24 -1.48 -0.69
CA HIS A 126 -7.87 -1.94 -0.49
C HIS A 126 -7.63 -2.64 0.85
N HIS A 127 -8.02 -2.02 1.96
CA HIS A 127 -7.87 -2.64 3.27
C HIS A 127 -8.81 -3.82 3.49
N LEU A 128 -10.00 -3.82 2.89
CA LEU A 128 -10.87 -5.00 2.94
C LEU A 128 -10.21 -6.18 2.22
N ALA A 129 -9.54 -5.94 1.09
CA ALA A 129 -8.76 -6.95 0.40
C ALA A 129 -7.61 -7.49 1.27
N HIS A 130 -6.90 -6.63 2.02
CA HIS A 130 -5.89 -7.06 3.00
C HIS A 130 -6.47 -7.90 4.14
N LEU A 131 -7.61 -7.50 4.71
CA LEU A 131 -8.27 -8.28 5.78
C LEU A 131 -8.72 -9.65 5.25
N ALA A 132 -9.29 -9.68 4.04
CA ALA A 132 -9.75 -10.89 3.38
C ALA A 132 -8.60 -11.86 3.05
N SER A 133 -7.46 -11.35 2.58
CA SER A 133 -6.31 -12.19 2.24
C SER A 133 -5.68 -12.88 3.44
N ALA A 134 -5.87 -12.33 4.65
CA ALA A 134 -5.47 -12.98 5.90
C ALA A 134 -6.58 -13.89 6.46
N PHE A 135 -7.83 -13.42 6.50
CA PHE A 135 -8.92 -14.14 7.17
C PHE A 135 -9.32 -15.41 6.44
N TYR A 136 -9.58 -15.34 5.13
CA TYR A 136 -10.14 -16.46 4.36
C TYR A 136 -9.16 -17.62 4.17
N VAL A 137 -7.87 -17.41 4.40
CA VAL A 137 -6.84 -18.46 4.38
C VAL A 137 -6.43 -18.90 5.79
N SER A 138 -6.96 -18.26 6.83
CA SER A 138 -6.71 -18.65 8.21
C SER A 138 -7.56 -19.87 8.59
N PRO A 139 -7.14 -20.65 9.60
CA PRO A 139 -7.92 -21.82 10.06
C PRO A 139 -9.12 -21.45 10.96
N TYR A 140 -9.38 -20.15 11.16
CA TYR A 140 -10.35 -19.69 12.15
C TYR A 140 -11.69 -19.33 11.51
N GLU A 141 -12.78 -19.91 12.01
CA GLU A 141 -14.14 -19.51 11.61
C GLU A 141 -14.51 -18.09 12.08
N LYS A 142 -13.85 -17.62 13.14
CA LYS A 142 -14.02 -16.27 13.68
C LYS A 142 -12.70 -15.76 14.24
N ALA A 143 -12.30 -14.56 13.83
CA ALA A 143 -11.07 -13.92 14.29
C ALA A 143 -11.18 -12.39 14.26
N THR A 144 -10.43 -11.73 15.15
CA THR A 144 -10.10 -10.31 14.95
C THR A 144 -9.09 -10.23 13.80
N VAL A 145 -9.36 -9.32 12.87
CA VAL A 145 -8.53 -9.13 11.68
C VAL A 145 -8.01 -7.70 11.67
N VAL A 146 -6.73 -7.53 11.35
CA VAL A 146 -6.06 -6.22 11.40
C VAL A 146 -5.17 -6.08 10.16
N SER A 147 -5.25 -4.93 9.52
CA SER A 147 -4.38 -4.50 8.43
C SER A 147 -3.71 -3.20 8.85
N VAL A 148 -2.38 -3.13 8.71
CA VAL A 148 -1.57 -1.92 8.95
C VAL A 148 -0.65 -1.75 7.75
N ASP A 149 -0.74 -0.62 7.08
CA ASP A 149 -0.11 -0.36 5.78
C ASP A 149 0.31 1.12 5.64
N GLY A 150 0.92 1.47 4.50
CA GLY A 150 1.18 2.84 4.05
C GLY A 150 -0.14 3.60 3.86
N PHE A 151 -0.77 3.44 2.69
CA PHE A 151 -2.11 3.98 2.40
C PHE A 151 -2.78 3.23 1.25
N GLY A 152 -4.06 2.92 1.43
CA GLY A 152 -4.97 2.50 0.35
C GLY A 152 -6.36 3.04 0.57
N ASP A 153 -7.01 3.53 -0.49
CA ASP A 153 -8.37 4.05 -0.45
C ASP A 153 -8.66 5.08 0.67
N PHE A 154 -7.66 5.89 1.03
CA PHE A 154 -7.68 6.92 2.08
C PHE A 154 -7.59 6.40 3.53
N ALA A 155 -7.40 5.11 3.72
CA ALA A 155 -7.05 4.50 5.00
C ALA A 155 -5.59 4.00 4.99
N SER A 156 -5.01 3.83 6.17
CA SER A 156 -3.67 3.24 6.40
C SER A 156 -3.71 2.05 7.35
N ALA A 157 -4.80 1.90 8.08
CA ALA A 157 -5.06 0.72 8.88
C ALA A 157 -6.57 0.48 8.94
N ALA A 158 -6.95 -0.78 9.13
CA ALA A 158 -8.33 -1.19 9.35
C ALA A 158 -8.36 -2.41 10.26
N TRP A 159 -9.38 -2.52 11.09
CA TRP A 159 -9.62 -3.73 11.89
C TRP A 159 -11.12 -3.98 12.09
N GLY A 160 -11.40 -5.21 12.50
CA GLY A 160 -12.74 -5.64 12.87
C GLY A 160 -12.78 -7.15 13.07
N VAL A 161 -13.92 -7.77 12.76
CA VAL A 161 -14.16 -9.19 13.05
C VAL A 161 -14.56 -9.93 11.78
N GLY A 162 -13.80 -10.97 11.45
CA GLY A 162 -14.18 -11.97 10.45
C GLY A 162 -15.05 -13.07 11.07
N ARG A 163 -16.12 -13.49 10.38
CA ARG A 163 -17.00 -14.61 10.76
C ARG A 163 -17.48 -15.36 9.53
N GLY A 164 -17.12 -16.63 9.39
CA GLY A 164 -17.46 -17.42 8.21
C GLY A 164 -16.93 -16.76 6.94
N THR A 165 -17.82 -16.22 6.12
CA THR A 165 -17.49 -15.53 4.86
C THR A 165 -17.65 -14.01 4.93
N GLU A 166 -17.90 -13.46 6.12
CA GLU A 166 -18.13 -12.03 6.33
C GLU A 166 -16.97 -11.39 7.08
N ILE A 167 -16.67 -10.13 6.75
CA ILE A 167 -15.72 -9.28 7.47
C ILE A 167 -16.44 -7.98 7.78
N GLU A 168 -16.73 -7.77 9.06
CA GLU A 168 -17.23 -6.50 9.57
C GLU A 168 -16.04 -5.61 9.92
N VAL A 169 -15.88 -4.50 9.21
CA VAL A 169 -14.83 -3.51 9.51
C VAL A 169 -15.37 -2.50 10.52
N GLU A 170 -14.84 -2.54 11.73
CA GLU A 170 -15.29 -1.70 12.86
C GLU A 170 -14.65 -0.31 12.78
N GLU A 171 -13.34 -0.26 12.58
CA GLU A 171 -12.60 1.00 12.59
C GLU A 171 -11.46 1.04 11.56
N LYS A 172 -11.04 2.27 11.26
CA LYS A 172 -9.96 2.58 10.32
C LYS A 172 -9.15 3.78 10.80
N VAL A 173 -7.85 3.74 10.54
CA VAL A 173 -7.00 4.94 10.59
C VAL A 173 -6.96 5.55 9.21
N TYR A 174 -7.29 6.83 9.13
CA TYR A 174 -7.37 7.56 7.87
C TYR A 174 -6.15 8.44 7.63
N PHE A 175 -5.93 8.77 6.37
CA PHE A 175 -5.01 9.81 5.96
C PHE A 175 -5.23 11.11 6.77
N PRO A 176 -4.17 11.77 7.28
CA PRO A 176 -2.76 11.58 6.96
C PRO A 176 -1.98 10.69 7.95
N HIS A 177 -2.62 9.96 8.86
CA HIS A 177 -1.92 9.17 9.86
C HIS A 177 -1.65 7.76 9.33
N SER A 178 -0.42 7.25 9.47
CA SER A 178 -0.03 5.92 8.97
C SER A 178 1.24 5.42 9.68
N LEU A 179 1.19 4.21 10.25
CA LEU A 179 2.39 3.57 10.78
C LEU A 179 3.34 3.12 9.66
N GLY A 180 2.82 2.75 8.49
CA GLY A 180 3.65 2.43 7.33
C GLY A 180 4.47 3.65 6.87
N ILE A 181 3.86 4.84 6.80
CA ILE A 181 4.58 6.07 6.46
C ILE A 181 5.53 6.52 7.57
N PHE A 182 5.16 6.35 8.83
CA PHE A 182 6.10 6.55 9.95
C PHE A 182 7.36 5.71 9.74
N TYR A 183 7.19 4.41 9.55
CA TYR A 183 8.30 3.48 9.41
C TYR A 183 9.13 3.77 8.14
N GLN A 184 8.48 4.09 7.03
CA GLN A 184 9.16 4.46 5.78
C GLN A 184 9.93 5.79 5.89
N ALA A 185 9.38 6.79 6.56
CA ALA A 185 10.07 8.06 6.78
C ALA A 185 11.34 7.88 7.63
N LEU A 186 11.27 7.05 8.67
CA LEU A 186 12.43 6.71 9.49
C LEU A 186 13.45 5.85 8.72
N THR A 187 12.97 5.00 7.81
CA THR A 187 13.82 4.24 6.87
C THR A 187 14.62 5.16 5.95
N GLN A 188 13.96 6.17 5.35
CA GLN A 188 14.64 7.19 4.57
C GLN A 188 15.63 8.01 5.42
N TYR A 189 15.23 8.37 6.64
CA TYR A 189 16.07 9.13 7.59
C TYR A 189 17.36 8.38 7.97
N LEU A 190 17.30 7.05 8.08
CA LEU A 190 18.46 6.18 8.33
C LEU A 190 19.31 5.92 7.08
N GLY A 191 19.02 6.61 5.96
CA GLY A 191 19.80 6.55 4.73
C GLY A 191 19.46 5.35 3.85
N PHE A 192 18.24 4.83 3.95
CA PHE A 192 17.70 3.79 3.07
C PHE A 192 16.54 4.35 2.23
N PRO A 193 16.82 5.02 1.09
CA PRO A 193 15.82 5.84 0.41
C PRO A 193 14.88 5.08 -0.51
N ASN A 194 15.14 3.80 -0.82
CA ASN A 194 14.36 3.09 -1.81
C ASN A 194 13.05 2.54 -1.22
N TYR A 195 12.03 2.42 -2.06
CA TYR A 195 10.81 1.69 -1.70
C TYR A 195 11.14 0.23 -1.38
N GLY A 196 10.56 -0.28 -0.29
CA GLY A 196 10.80 -1.65 0.17
C GLY A 196 12.14 -1.84 0.87
N ASP A 197 12.82 -0.78 1.33
CA ASP A 197 14.02 -0.89 2.16
C ASP A 197 13.73 -1.01 3.67
N GLU A 198 12.46 -0.98 4.07
CA GLU A 198 11.98 -1.02 5.46
C GLU A 198 12.51 -2.26 6.22
N TYR A 199 12.66 -3.40 5.52
CA TYR A 199 13.25 -4.61 6.10
C TYR A 199 14.71 -4.43 6.55
N LYS A 200 15.47 -3.48 5.96
CA LYS A 200 16.84 -3.19 6.37
C LYS A 200 16.89 -2.55 7.75
N VAL A 201 15.91 -1.68 8.06
CA VAL A 201 15.77 -1.09 9.41
C VAL A 201 15.38 -2.16 10.42
N MET A 202 14.46 -3.06 10.05
CA MET A 202 14.11 -4.20 10.89
C MET A 202 15.33 -5.09 11.15
N GLY A 203 16.15 -5.35 10.13
CA GLY A 203 17.40 -6.10 10.27
C GLY A 203 18.49 -5.37 11.06
N LEU A 204 18.46 -4.03 11.09
CA LEU A 204 19.37 -3.20 11.88
C LEU A 204 18.97 -3.12 13.36
N ALA A 205 17.67 -3.22 13.66
CA ALA A 205 17.12 -3.03 14.99
C ALA A 205 17.72 -3.94 16.09
N PRO A 206 18.01 -5.24 15.87
CA PRO A 206 18.60 -6.10 16.89
C PRO A 206 19.98 -5.68 17.40
N TYR A 207 20.67 -4.78 16.69
CA TYR A 207 22.00 -4.28 17.07
C TYR A 207 21.93 -2.98 17.90
N GLY A 208 20.73 -2.51 18.25
CA GLY A 208 20.51 -1.26 18.97
C GLY A 208 19.81 -1.46 20.32
N GLU A 209 19.80 -0.38 21.09
CA GLU A 209 19.05 -0.24 22.34
C GLU A 209 17.90 0.77 22.16
N PRO A 210 16.76 0.62 22.85
CA PRO A 210 15.58 1.50 22.69
C PRO A 210 15.76 2.87 23.37
N LYS A 211 16.80 3.62 22.98
CA LYS A 211 17.18 4.90 23.61
C LYS A 211 16.37 6.10 23.15
N PHE A 212 15.61 5.99 22.06
CA PHE A 212 14.86 7.09 21.44
C PHE A 212 13.33 6.97 21.65
N MET A 213 12.88 6.18 22.62
CA MET A 213 11.44 5.97 22.85
C MET A 213 10.68 7.25 23.21
N LYS A 214 11.35 8.24 23.82
CA LYS A 214 10.73 9.54 24.15
C LYS A 214 10.42 10.32 22.86
N GLU A 215 11.31 10.28 21.90
CA GLU A 215 11.19 10.91 20.60
C GLU A 215 10.15 10.18 19.75
N MET A 216 10.15 8.84 19.75
CA MET A 216 9.14 8.05 19.03
C MET A 216 7.72 8.34 19.53
N ARG A 217 7.53 8.52 20.84
CA ARG A 217 6.23 8.95 21.42
C ARG A 217 5.83 10.39 21.05
N GLN A 218 6.78 11.24 20.65
CA GLN A 218 6.47 12.56 20.10
C GLN A 218 6.09 12.47 18.62
N ILE A 219 6.73 11.58 17.86
CA ILE A 219 6.47 11.38 16.42
C ILE A 219 5.13 10.67 16.21
N VAL A 220 4.84 9.66 17.04
CA VAL A 220 3.60 8.87 17.03
C VAL A 220 2.93 8.89 18.41
N PRO A 221 2.20 9.96 18.76
CA PRO A 221 1.47 10.00 20.02
C PRO A 221 0.34 8.96 20.08
N LEU A 222 0.38 8.12 21.12
CA LEU A 222 -0.75 7.26 21.50
C LEU A 222 -1.90 8.13 22.04
N GLN A 223 -3.12 7.80 21.64
CA GLN A 223 -4.33 8.47 22.10
C GLN A 223 -4.93 7.71 23.30
N GLU A 224 -5.85 8.35 24.03
CA GLU A 224 -6.47 7.78 25.23
C GLU A 224 -7.32 6.53 24.93
N ASP A 225 -7.86 6.44 23.71
CA ASP A 225 -8.64 5.29 23.22
C ASP A 225 -7.77 4.13 22.71
N GLY A 226 -6.44 4.23 22.83
CA GLY A 226 -5.49 3.24 22.33
C GLY A 226 -5.18 3.36 20.83
N SER A 227 -5.81 4.30 20.11
CA SER A 227 -5.43 4.64 18.75
C SER A 227 -4.13 5.46 18.70
N PHE A 228 -3.65 5.79 17.52
CA PHE A 228 -2.47 6.63 17.33
C PHE A 228 -2.74 7.77 16.35
N ARG A 229 -1.92 8.82 16.47
CA ARG A 229 -1.79 9.85 15.44
C ARG A 229 -0.34 10.07 15.14
N LEU A 230 -0.05 10.51 13.93
CA LEU A 230 1.25 11.09 13.60
C LEU A 230 1.25 12.57 13.98
N ASP A 231 2.33 13.02 14.62
CA ASP A 231 2.61 14.44 14.69
C ASP A 231 3.11 14.93 13.32
N MET A 232 2.19 15.55 12.59
CA MET A 232 2.41 16.00 11.22
C MET A 232 3.51 17.06 11.10
N ARG A 233 4.04 17.59 12.20
CA ARG A 233 5.24 18.44 12.15
C ARG A 233 6.39 17.75 11.45
N PHE A 234 6.57 16.44 11.67
CA PHE A 234 7.68 15.65 11.15
C PHE A 234 7.49 15.07 9.75
N PHE A 235 6.31 15.23 9.13
CA PHE A 235 5.94 14.53 7.89
C PHE A 235 5.46 15.46 6.78
N ARG A 236 5.85 15.14 5.54
CA ARG A 236 5.58 15.94 4.34
C ARG A 236 4.30 15.54 3.61
N HIS A 237 3.95 14.26 3.56
CA HIS A 237 2.83 13.72 2.76
C HIS A 237 1.47 14.34 3.09
N GLY A 238 1.22 14.64 4.36
CA GLY A 238 -0.01 15.31 4.79
C GLY A 238 0.03 16.83 4.66
N LYS A 239 1.17 17.44 4.31
CA LYS A 239 1.38 18.89 4.19
C LYS A 239 1.38 19.36 2.74
N GLU A 240 2.09 18.65 1.89
CA GLU A 240 2.40 19.01 0.51
C GLU A 240 2.40 17.79 -0.42
N LYS A 241 2.53 18.02 -1.72
CA LYS A 241 2.66 16.93 -2.69
C LYS A 241 4.06 16.33 -2.55
N VAL A 242 4.12 15.07 -2.12
CA VAL A 242 5.32 14.25 -2.22
C VAL A 242 5.32 13.60 -3.59
N ASP A 243 6.45 13.67 -4.29
CA ASP A 243 6.59 13.01 -5.58
C ASP A 243 6.62 11.50 -5.38
N TYR A 244 5.66 10.82 -5.98
CA TYR A 244 5.65 9.38 -6.11
C TYR A 244 5.66 9.02 -7.59
N GLU A 245 6.58 8.16 -7.99
CA GLU A 245 6.67 7.62 -9.35
C GLU A 245 6.25 6.15 -9.30
N TRP A 246 5.07 5.84 -9.84
CA TRP A 246 4.45 4.52 -9.83
C TRP A 246 4.26 3.93 -11.24
N ASP A 247 4.84 4.54 -12.27
CA ASP A 247 4.57 4.14 -13.65
C ASP A 247 5.73 3.31 -14.23
N GLY A 248 5.43 2.11 -14.70
CA GLY A 248 6.31 1.32 -15.57
C GLY A 248 7.69 0.98 -15.00
N GLY A 249 7.84 0.86 -13.68
CA GLY A 249 9.16 0.65 -13.07
C GLY A 249 9.14 0.33 -11.58
N ALA A 250 10.31 0.41 -10.96
CA ALA A 250 10.46 0.36 -9.52
C ALA A 250 10.02 1.70 -8.90
N PRO A 251 9.20 1.70 -7.83
CA PRO A 251 8.68 2.92 -7.25
C PRO A 251 9.78 3.84 -6.73
N LYS A 252 9.60 5.14 -6.94
CA LYS A 252 10.39 6.17 -6.29
C LYS A 252 9.49 6.99 -5.38
N VAL A 253 9.90 7.11 -4.12
CA VAL A 253 9.20 7.88 -3.11
C VAL A 253 10.07 9.06 -2.71
N GLY A 254 9.55 10.28 -2.88
CA GLY A 254 10.20 11.49 -2.40
C GLY A 254 10.42 11.46 -0.89
N ARG A 255 11.26 12.37 -0.37
CA ARG A 255 11.52 12.46 1.08
C ARG A 255 10.21 12.70 1.84
N LEU A 256 9.90 11.85 2.80
CA LEU A 256 8.66 11.85 3.59
C LEU A 256 8.78 12.63 4.91
N PHE A 257 9.98 12.77 5.45
CA PHE A 257 10.22 13.52 6.68
C PHE A 257 10.61 14.98 6.42
N THR A 258 10.34 15.84 7.40
CA THR A 258 10.69 17.27 7.37
C THR A 258 11.98 17.55 8.15
N PRO A 259 12.57 18.76 8.03
CA PRO A 259 13.74 19.15 8.83
C PRO A 259 13.51 19.11 10.35
N GLU A 260 12.26 19.20 10.82
CA GLU A 260 11.94 19.03 12.24
C GLU A 260 12.28 17.63 12.76
N LEU A 261 12.24 16.60 11.90
CA LEU A 261 12.69 15.26 12.30
C LEU A 261 14.21 15.23 12.50
N GLU A 262 14.97 15.99 11.71
CA GLU A 262 16.42 16.13 11.90
C GLU A 262 16.75 17.01 13.12
N ALA A 263 15.91 18.00 13.44
CA ALA A 263 16.06 18.79 14.66
C ALA A 263 15.83 17.94 15.93
N LEU A 264 14.93 16.96 15.88
CA LEU A 264 14.65 16.03 16.97
C LEU A 264 15.67 14.87 17.03
N LEU A 265 15.89 14.26 15.86
CA LEU A 265 16.80 13.17 15.51
C LEU A 265 18.26 13.48 15.85
N GLY A 266 18.72 14.63 15.36
CA GLY A 266 20.04 14.82 14.77
C GLY A 266 20.00 14.67 13.24
N PRO A 267 21.12 14.85 12.53
CA PRO A 267 21.14 14.77 11.06
C PRO A 267 20.70 13.38 10.56
N ALA A 268 19.98 13.37 9.43
CA ALA A 268 19.69 12.14 8.70
C ALA A 268 21.00 11.56 8.14
N ARG A 269 21.05 10.23 8.04
CA ARG A 269 22.22 9.55 7.48
C ARG A 269 22.23 9.67 5.96
N GLU A 270 23.36 10.07 5.39
CA GLU A 270 23.53 10.09 3.94
C GLU A 270 23.94 8.72 3.38
N LYS A 271 23.70 8.52 2.08
CA LYS A 271 24.05 7.28 1.39
C LYS A 271 25.58 7.11 1.37
N GLY A 272 26.07 6.07 2.02
CA GLY A 272 27.50 5.72 2.06
C GLY A 272 28.17 6.06 3.38
N GLU A 273 27.51 6.83 4.26
CA GLU A 273 28.00 7.07 5.61
C GLU A 273 27.97 5.80 6.47
N GLU A 274 28.82 5.76 7.49
CA GLU A 274 28.89 4.65 8.43
C GLU A 274 27.59 4.51 9.24
N LEU A 275 27.17 3.26 9.46
CA LEU A 275 26.08 2.94 10.39
C LEU A 275 26.60 2.93 11.83
N THR A 276 26.53 4.09 12.48
CA THR A 276 26.89 4.27 13.90
C THR A 276 25.92 3.57 14.87
N GLN A 277 26.31 3.47 16.16
CA GLN A 277 25.43 2.94 17.20
C GLN A 277 24.14 3.74 17.38
N ARG A 278 24.19 5.07 17.19
CA ARG A 278 23.00 5.93 17.22
C ARG A 278 21.96 5.50 16.17
N HIS A 279 22.39 5.15 14.95
CA HIS A 279 21.47 4.67 13.91
C HIS A 279 20.79 3.35 14.30
N LYS A 280 21.54 2.45 14.94
CA LYS A 280 21.00 1.17 15.45
C LYS A 280 20.00 1.42 16.59
N ASP A 281 20.32 2.31 17.52
CA ASP A 281 19.45 2.67 18.64
C ASP A 281 18.14 3.33 18.16
N ILE A 282 18.20 4.16 17.10
CA ILE A 282 17.01 4.70 16.44
C ILE A 282 16.21 3.56 15.78
N ALA A 283 16.86 2.70 14.99
CA ALA A 283 16.20 1.57 14.34
C ALA A 283 15.50 0.64 15.35
N ARG A 284 16.13 0.40 16.52
CA ARG A 284 15.56 -0.36 17.63
C ARG A 284 14.35 0.35 18.25
N SER A 285 14.41 1.65 18.42
CA SER A 285 13.33 2.43 19.05
C SER A 285 12.09 2.57 18.16
N VAL A 286 12.25 2.44 16.84
CA VAL A 286 11.16 2.49 15.86
C VAL A 286 10.31 1.20 15.84
N GLN A 287 10.83 0.08 16.35
CA GLN A 287 10.09 -1.19 16.51
C GLN A 287 9.18 -1.16 17.73
#